data_AF-A0A847WBV0-F1
#
_entry.id   AF-A0A847WBV0-F1
#
_cell.length_a   1.000
_cell.length_b   1.000
_cell.length_c   1.000
_cell.angle_alpha   90.00
_cell.angle_beta   90.00
_cell.angle_gamma   90.00
#
_symmetry.space_group_name_H-M   'P 1'
#
loop_
_entity.id
_entity.type
_entity.pdbx_description
1 polymer ?
#
loop_
_entity_poly.entity_id
_entity_poly.type
_entity_poly.pdbx_seq_one_letter_code
_entity_poly.pdbx_strand_id
1 'polypeptide(L)'
;LIKGERWVYVAYLCQQTIERLLKGMFVYYNNSEAPKTHNVSYLFNKIINSAKFNVEADLACLEENRAACEDFLIDIMFYYMSDYPFSYKNMSNRFVNREVALSLYEKTKYYSAWLKSFQPPIDIPDIPGQI
;
A
#
# COMPACT_ATOMS: atom_id res chain seq x y z
N LEU A 1 -4.92 -0.16 -17.51
CA LEU A 1 -4.14 1.08 -17.28
C LEU A 1 -2.76 1.03 -17.92
N ILE A 2 -1.93 0.04 -17.58
CA ILE A 2 -0.60 -0.16 -18.20
C ILE A 2 -0.69 -0.31 -19.73
N LYS A 3 -1.54 -1.20 -20.25
CA LYS A 3 -1.76 -1.35 -21.71
C LYS A 3 -2.25 -0.08 -22.41
N GLY A 4 -2.92 0.81 -21.67
CA GLY A 4 -3.42 2.08 -22.20
C GLY A 4 -2.51 3.25 -21.86
N GLU A 5 -1.28 2.98 -21.37
CA GLU A 5 -0.24 3.95 -21.04
C GLU A 5 -0.69 5.09 -20.11
N ARG A 6 -1.64 4.77 -19.23
CA ARG A 6 -2.21 5.70 -18.25
C ARG A 6 -1.37 5.70 -16.96
N TRP A 7 -0.12 6.15 -17.06
CA TRP A 7 0.90 5.98 -16.00
C TRP A 7 0.55 6.60 -14.64
N VAL A 8 0.00 7.82 -14.64
CA VAL A 8 -0.48 8.48 -13.40
C VAL A 8 -1.54 7.64 -12.69
N TYR A 9 -2.46 7.04 -13.44
CA TYR A 9 -3.49 6.18 -12.86
C TYR A 9 -2.91 4.86 -12.32
N VAL A 10 -1.80 4.37 -12.88
CA VAL A 10 -1.10 3.21 -12.32
C VAL A 10 -0.55 3.56 -10.94
N ALA A 11 0.18 4.67 -10.79
CA ALA A 11 0.70 5.12 -9.49
C ALA A 11 -0.43 5.35 -8.47
N TYR A 12 -1.53 5.98 -8.89
CA TYR A 12 -2.73 6.16 -8.06
C TYR A 12 -3.30 4.83 -7.55
N LEU A 13 -3.50 3.84 -8.42
CA LEU A 13 -4.02 2.54 -7.99
C LEU A 13 -3.05 1.77 -7.11
N CYS A 14 -1.74 1.90 -7.36
CA CYS A 14 -0.72 1.31 -6.51
C CYS A 14 -0.85 1.87 -5.08
N GLN A 15 -0.93 3.20 -4.92
CA GLN A 15 -1.09 3.83 -3.61
C GLN A 15 -2.39 3.37 -2.94
N GLN A 16 -3.51 3.36 -3.67
CA GLN A 16 -4.81 2.95 -3.12
C GLN A 16 -4.84 1.48 -2.70
N THR A 17 -4.09 0.62 -3.39
CA THR A 17 -3.98 -0.80 -3.04
C THR A 17 -3.29 -0.95 -1.68
N ILE A 18 -2.16 -0.28 -1.49
CA ILE A 18 -1.41 -0.30 -0.23
C ILE A 18 -2.22 0.37 0.89
N GLU A 19 -2.86 1.50 0.63
CA GLU A 19 -3.68 2.20 1.63
C GLU A 19 -4.81 1.32 2.16
N ARG A 20 -5.58 0.67 1.27
CA ARG A 20 -6.68 -0.21 1.68
C ARG A 20 -6.18 -1.41 2.48
N LEU A 21 -5.07 -2.01 2.06
CA LEU A 21 -4.46 -3.12 2.79
C LEU A 21 -4.04 -2.68 4.20
N LEU A 22 -3.28 -1.59 4.31
CA LEU A 22 -2.84 -1.06 5.60
C LEU A 22 -4.01 -0.63 6.48
N LYS A 23 -5.09 -0.08 5.93
CA LYS A 23 -6.30 0.21 6.72
C LYS A 23 -6.93 -1.05 7.29
N GLY A 24 -7.00 -2.13 6.52
CA GLY A 24 -7.45 -3.44 7.01
C GLY A 24 -6.56 -3.97 8.14
N MET A 25 -5.24 -3.94 7.93
CA MET A 25 -4.26 -4.33 8.95
C MET A 25 -4.40 -3.45 10.21
N PHE A 26 -4.59 -2.14 10.06
CA PHE A 26 -4.76 -1.23 11.18
C PHE A 26 -5.94 -1.62 12.06
N VAL A 27 -7.10 -1.91 11.46
CA VAL A 27 -8.29 -2.36 12.20
C VAL A 27 -7.98 -3.65 12.95
N TYR A 28 -7.32 -4.61 12.28
CA TYR A 28 -6.99 -5.90 12.87
C TYR A 28 -6.04 -5.77 14.09
N TYR A 29 -4.99 -4.96 14.00
CA TYR A 29 -3.97 -4.87 15.04
C TYR A 29 -4.26 -3.84 16.14
N ASN A 30 -5.00 -2.77 15.83
CA ASN A 30 -5.30 -1.70 16.77
C ASN A 30 -6.72 -1.76 17.33
N ASN A 31 -7.54 -2.72 16.89
CA ASN A 31 -8.93 -2.90 17.31
C ASN A 31 -9.75 -1.59 17.32
N SER A 32 -9.50 -0.75 16.32
CA SER A 32 -10.10 0.58 16.18
C SER A 32 -10.30 0.91 14.70
N GLU A 33 -11.24 1.80 14.40
CA GLU A 33 -11.47 2.27 13.03
C GLU A 33 -10.18 2.91 12.47
N ALA A 34 -9.87 2.59 11.21
CA ALA A 34 -8.71 3.17 10.56
C ALA A 34 -8.88 4.71 10.45
N PRO A 35 -7.83 5.49 10.77
CA PRO A 35 -7.89 6.94 10.69
C PRO A 35 -8.19 7.42 9.28
N LYS A 36 -8.89 8.55 9.17
CA LYS A 36 -9.23 9.21 7.89
C LYS A 36 -8.01 9.91 7.28
N THR A 37 -6.99 9.13 6.95
CA THR A 37 -5.72 9.57 6.34
C THR A 37 -5.41 8.74 5.10
N HIS A 38 -4.66 9.36 4.18
CA HIS A 38 -4.06 8.71 3.01
C HIS A 38 -2.58 8.40 3.22
N ASN A 39 -1.98 8.85 4.33
CA ASN A 39 -0.57 8.68 4.60
C ASN A 39 -0.28 7.22 5.00
N VAL A 40 0.20 6.44 4.02
CA VAL A 40 0.50 5.02 4.20
C VAL A 40 1.69 4.79 5.13
N SER A 41 2.70 5.67 5.15
CA SER A 41 3.82 5.59 6.09
C SER A 41 3.36 5.75 7.54
N TYR A 42 2.40 6.64 7.78
CA TYR A 42 1.78 6.80 9.10
C TYR A 42 1.01 5.54 9.52
N LEU A 43 0.18 4.99 8.63
CA LEU A 43 -0.58 3.76 8.91
C LEU A 43 0.35 2.59 9.24
N PHE A 44 1.37 2.37 8.41
CA PHE A 44 2.38 1.33 8.62
C PHE A 44 3.06 1.46 9.98
N ASN A 45 3.55 2.67 10.31
CA ASN A 45 4.17 2.93 11.62
C ASN A 45 3.22 2.65 12.79
N LYS A 46 1.94 3.01 12.69
CA LYS A 46 0.98 2.71 13.75
C LYS A 46 0.73 1.21 13.92
N ILE A 47 0.72 0.46 12.82
CA ILE A 47 0.55 -0.99 12.84
C ILE A 47 1.72 -1.68 13.53
N ILE A 48 2.96 -1.42 13.07
CA ILE A 48 4.14 -2.14 13.56
C ILE A 48 4.49 -1.78 15.01
N ASN A 49 4.04 -0.63 15.51
CA ASN A 49 4.23 -0.22 16.91
C ASN A 49 3.06 -0.65 17.83
N SER A 50 2.06 -1.34 17.30
CA SER A 50 0.94 -1.82 18.11
C SER A 50 1.33 -3.04 18.95
N ALA A 51 0.75 -3.16 20.15
CA ALA A 51 1.03 -4.29 21.03
C ALA A 51 0.67 -5.64 20.39
N LYS A 52 -0.46 -5.72 19.68
CA LYS A 52 -0.91 -6.95 19.03
C LYS A 52 0.04 -7.37 17.89
N PHE A 53 0.51 -6.43 17.08
CA PHE A 53 1.48 -6.73 16.02
C PHE A 53 2.78 -7.32 16.61
N ASN A 54 3.31 -6.73 17.67
CA ASN A 54 4.54 -7.19 18.31
C ASN A 54 4.44 -8.60 18.93
N VAL A 55 3.23 -9.09 19.17
CA VAL A 55 2.98 -10.45 19.70
C VAL A 55 2.74 -11.46 18.58
N GLU A 56 2.01 -11.08 17.53
CA GLU A 56 1.53 -12.01 16.50
C GLU A 56 2.42 -12.08 15.26
N ALA A 57 3.17 -11.02 14.95
CA ALA A 57 3.95 -10.93 13.71
C ALA A 57 5.35 -11.54 13.85
N ASP A 58 5.87 -12.06 12.74
CA ASP A 58 7.27 -12.42 12.62
C ASP A 58 8.14 -11.15 12.53
N LEU A 59 8.72 -10.76 13.67
CA LEU A 59 9.54 -9.55 13.78
C LEU A 59 10.88 -9.66 13.04
N ALA A 60 11.42 -10.87 12.84
CA ALA A 60 12.64 -11.05 12.05
C ALA A 60 12.35 -10.76 10.57
N CYS A 61 11.25 -11.29 10.05
CA CYS A 61 10.75 -11.00 8.71
C CYS A 61 10.41 -9.50 8.53
N LEU A 62 9.86 -8.85 9.57
CA LEU A 62 9.64 -7.40 9.55
C LEU A 62 10.96 -6.66 9.35
N GLU A 63 11.93 -6.85 10.25
CA GLU A 63 13.15 -6.05 10.28
C GLU A 63 14.02 -6.22 9.02
N GLU A 64 14.01 -7.38 8.38
CA GLU A 64 14.72 -7.62 7.12
C GLU A 64 14.24 -6.70 5.98
N ASN A 65 12.93 -6.41 5.92
CA ASN A 65 12.31 -5.68 4.80
C ASN A 65 11.76 -4.30 5.20
N ARG A 66 11.83 -3.92 6.47
CA ARG A 66 11.21 -2.72 7.02
C ARG A 66 11.69 -1.45 6.33
N ALA A 67 13.01 -1.21 6.30
CA ALA A 67 13.56 0.01 5.73
C ALA A 67 13.19 0.18 4.25
N ALA A 68 13.31 -0.91 3.47
CA ALA A 68 12.97 -0.90 2.05
C ALA A 68 11.45 -0.69 1.82
N CYS A 69 10.60 -1.20 2.72
CA CYS A 69 9.17 -0.92 2.70
C CYS A 69 8.90 0.56 3.02
N GLU A 70 9.52 1.12 4.07
CA GLU A 70 9.37 2.52 4.45
C GLU A 70 9.76 3.46 3.30
N ASP A 71 10.89 3.19 2.63
CA ASP A 71 11.32 3.91 1.42
C ASP A 71 10.27 3.83 0.30
N PHE A 72 9.72 2.64 0.05
CA PHE A 72 8.64 2.46 -0.93
C PHE A 72 7.36 3.22 -0.56
N LEU A 73 6.98 3.24 0.72
CA LEU A 73 5.81 3.98 1.20
C LEU A 73 5.99 5.49 1.03
N ILE A 74 7.22 5.99 1.20
CA ILE A 74 7.57 7.40 0.92
C ILE A 74 7.46 7.67 -0.59
N ASP A 75 8.07 6.83 -1.43
CA ASP A 75 8.01 6.95 -2.89
C ASP A 75 6.57 7.01 -3.39
N ILE A 76 5.74 6.04 -2.99
CA ILE A 76 4.38 5.93 -3.49
C ILE A 76 3.50 7.09 -3.03
N MET A 77 3.74 7.63 -1.83
CA MET A 77 3.10 8.87 -1.36
C MET A 77 3.53 10.08 -2.17
N PHE A 78 4.83 10.21 -2.46
CA PHE A 78 5.36 11.29 -3.27
C PHE A 78 4.70 11.32 -4.66
N TYR A 79 4.65 10.18 -5.36
CA TYR A 79 4.05 10.11 -6.69
C TYR A 79 2.52 10.29 -6.64
N TYR A 80 1.85 9.77 -5.62
CA TYR A 80 0.42 9.98 -5.40
C TYR A 80 0.06 11.45 -5.21
N MET A 81 0.85 12.19 -4.42
CA MET A 81 0.60 13.61 -4.14
C MET A 81 1.03 14.51 -5.30
N SER A 82 2.19 14.23 -5.91
CA SER A 82 2.78 15.07 -6.97
C SER A 82 2.02 14.99 -8.29
N ASP A 83 1.47 13.82 -8.62
CA ASP A 83 0.67 13.61 -9.83
C ASP A 83 -0.83 13.40 -9.52
N TYR A 84 -1.30 13.88 -8.36
CA TYR A 84 -2.71 13.83 -8.01
C TYR A 84 -3.54 14.54 -9.11
N PRO A 85 -4.56 13.88 -9.69
CA PRO A 85 -5.17 14.26 -10.97
C PRO A 85 -5.92 15.61 -11.02
N PHE A 86 -5.85 16.43 -9.96
CA PHE A 86 -6.47 17.75 -9.86
C PHE A 86 -5.46 18.92 -9.73
N SER A 87 -4.16 18.63 -9.69
CA SER A 87 -3.12 19.65 -9.82
C SER A 87 -2.97 20.02 -11.31
N TYR A 88 -3.93 20.80 -11.83
CA TYR A 88 -4.02 21.20 -13.26
C TYR A 88 -2.84 22.05 -13.77
N LYS A 89 -1.81 22.31 -12.95
CA LYS A 89 -0.91 23.43 -13.22
C LYS A 89 0.17 23.20 -14.27
N ASN A 90 0.56 21.99 -14.68
CA ASN A 90 1.50 21.82 -15.80
C ASN A 90 1.44 20.42 -16.44
N MET A 91 0.85 20.29 -17.63
CA MET A 91 0.83 19.06 -18.42
C MET A 91 2.23 18.58 -18.86
N SER A 92 3.24 19.45 -18.80
CA SER A 92 4.61 19.22 -19.25
C SER A 92 5.54 18.57 -18.21
N ASN A 93 5.15 18.49 -16.92
CA ASN A 93 5.97 17.98 -15.82
C ASN A 93 5.27 16.84 -15.06
N ARG A 94 4.85 15.78 -15.75
CA ARG A 94 4.37 14.56 -15.05
C ARG A 94 5.58 13.80 -14.50
N PHE A 95 5.61 13.57 -13.19
CA PHE A 95 6.71 12.86 -12.52
C PHE A 95 6.63 11.36 -12.74
N VAL A 96 5.42 10.84 -12.95
CA VAL A 96 5.16 9.42 -13.24
C VAL A 96 5.23 9.16 -14.74
N ASN A 97 6.39 8.70 -15.19
CA ASN A 97 6.60 8.10 -16.51
C ASN A 97 6.35 6.58 -16.49
N ARG A 98 6.62 5.91 -17.62
CA ARG A 98 6.44 4.46 -17.77
C ARG A 98 7.31 3.68 -16.79
N GLU A 99 8.58 4.03 -16.69
CA GLU A 99 9.58 3.34 -15.88
C GLU A 99 9.21 3.40 -14.39
N VAL A 100 8.87 4.60 -13.91
CA VAL A 100 8.38 4.83 -12.55
C VAL A 100 7.10 4.04 -12.28
N ALA A 101 6.11 4.13 -13.18
CA ALA A 101 4.83 3.44 -12.99
C ALA A 101 4.97 1.92 -12.93
N LEU A 102 5.83 1.32 -13.77
CA LEU A 102 6.08 -0.11 -13.77
C LEU A 102 6.88 -0.55 -12.52
N SER A 103 7.86 0.26 -12.10
CA SER A 103 8.59 0.03 -10.85
C SER A 103 7.66 0.04 -9.64
N LEU A 104 6.79 1.06 -9.53
CA LEU A 104 5.78 1.14 -8.48
C LEU A 104 4.82 -0.06 -8.51
N TYR A 105 4.42 -0.51 -9.71
CA TYR A 105 3.55 -1.67 -9.86
C TYR A 105 4.19 -2.97 -9.32
N GLU A 106 5.44 -3.26 -9.68
CA GLU A 106 6.13 -4.46 -9.19
C GLU A 106 6.42 -4.38 -7.69
N LYS A 107 6.88 -3.23 -7.18
CA LYS A 107 7.02 -3.01 -5.73
C LYS A 107 5.70 -3.18 -5.00
N THR A 108 4.60 -2.66 -5.54
CA THR A 108 3.26 -2.81 -4.95
C THR A 108 2.85 -4.27 -4.86
N LYS A 109 3.10 -5.08 -5.89
CA LYS A 109 2.82 -6.53 -5.84
C LYS A 109 3.63 -7.21 -4.73
N TYR A 110 4.93 -6.94 -4.68
CA TYR A 110 5.83 -7.51 -3.68
C TYR A 110 5.39 -7.14 -2.26
N TYR A 111 5.29 -5.83 -1.96
CA TYR A 111 4.94 -5.38 -0.62
C TYR A 111 3.48 -5.69 -0.24
N SER A 112 2.56 -5.81 -1.19
CA SER A 112 1.22 -6.31 -0.88
C SER A 112 1.25 -7.76 -0.42
N ALA A 113 2.06 -8.61 -1.03
CA ALA A 113 2.21 -10.00 -0.61
C ALA A 113 2.91 -10.10 0.75
N TRP A 114 4.00 -9.35 0.94
CA TRP A 114 4.73 -9.30 2.19
C TRP A 114 3.90 -8.73 3.35
N LEU A 115 3.16 -7.63 3.15
CA LEU A 115 2.27 -7.09 4.19
C LEU A 115 1.15 -8.09 4.55
N LYS A 116 0.63 -8.83 3.57
CA LYS A 116 -0.37 -9.88 3.80
C LYS A 116 0.18 -11.07 4.58
N SER A 117 1.48 -11.37 4.51
CA SER A 117 2.02 -12.50 5.27
C SER A 117 2.00 -12.28 6.78
N PHE A 118 1.83 -11.04 7.24
CA PHE A 118 1.60 -10.75 8.65
C PHE A 118 0.14 -10.97 9.08
N GLN A 119 -0.80 -10.99 8.14
CA GLN A 119 -2.22 -11.19 8.44
C GLN A 119 -2.54 -12.68 8.69
N PRO A 120 -3.54 -12.97 9.54
CA PRO A 120 -4.06 -14.32 9.64
C PRO A 120 -4.57 -14.80 8.27
N PRO A 121 -4.53 -16.12 8.01
CA PRO A 121 -5.13 -16.67 6.81
C PRO A 121 -6.60 -16.26 6.74
N ILE A 122 -6.99 -15.68 5.60
CA ILE A 122 -8.38 -15.29 5.36
C ILE A 122 -9.12 -16.56 4.98
N ASP A 123 -9.96 -17.05 5.89
CA ASP A 123 -10.95 -18.07 5.55
C ASP A 123 -12.07 -17.35 4.78
N ILE A 124 -12.11 -17.52 3.46
CA ILE A 124 -13.19 -16.97 2.64
C ILE A 124 -14.35 -17.95 2.79
N PRO A 125 -15.44 -17.58 3.50
CA PRO A 125 -16.58 -18.48 3.62
C PRO A 125 -17.11 -18.79 2.22
N ASP A 126 -17.28 -20.07 1.91
CA ASP A 126 -17.90 -20.53 0.68
C ASP A 126 -19.29 -19.89 0.57
N ILE A 127 -19.48 -19.04 -0.42
CA ILE A 127 -20.79 -18.44 -0.69
C ILE A 127 -21.60 -19.51 -1.44
N PRO A 128 -22.68 -20.06 -0.85
CA PRO A 128 -23.46 -21.07 -1.55
C PRO A 128 -24.08 -20.46 -2.82
N GLY A 129 -23.72 -20.96 -4.01
CA GLY A 129 -24.43 -20.66 -5.25
C GLY A 129 -23.65 -20.06 -6.43
N GLN A 130 -22.32 -20.14 -6.50
CA GLN A 130 -21.60 -19.92 -7.76
C GLN A 130 -21.23 -21.25 -8.42
N ILE A 131 -22.15 -21.76 -9.25
CA ILE A 131 -21.88 -22.68 -10.37
C ILE A 131 -22.10 -21.88 -11.65
#